data_AF-A0A0D2P5I2-F1
#
_entry.id   AF-A0A0D2P5I2-F1
#
_cell.length_a   1.000
_cell.length_b   1.000
_cell.length_c   1.000
_cell.angle_alpha   90.00
_cell.angle_beta   90.00
_cell.angle_gamma   90.00
#
_symmetry.space_group_name_H-M   'P 1'
#
loop_
_entity.id
_entity.type
_entity.pdbx_description
1 polymer ?
#
loop_
_entity_poly.entity_id
_entity_poly.type
_entity_poly.pdbx_seq_one_letter_code
_entity_poly.pdbx_strand_id
1 'polypeptide(L)'
;MVTGKYDSGYAATLPVATLDALFAAGSRSSITHLAHIFPSFASMGLNPEVEGQPKSHYSSTVWGIINCFAHINVLEELDGPQIHSISNVLTLSANMHNLFDNLMLWFEEVPNTPNSYHICSSHLIYLGDVPNRLVTFTTKYR
;
A
#
# COMPACT_ATOMS: atom_id res chain seq x y z
N MET A 1 4.03 0.45 -10.48
CA MET A 1 3.91 -0.98 -10.16
C MET A 1 5.24 -1.43 -9.55
N VAL A 2 5.25 -1.82 -8.27
CA VAL A 2 6.48 -2.06 -7.49
C VAL A 2 7.35 -3.20 -8.05
N THR A 3 6.74 -4.31 -8.47
CA THR A 3 7.45 -5.50 -8.93
C THR A 3 7.74 -5.51 -10.43
N GLY A 4 7.22 -4.52 -11.18
CA GLY A 4 7.24 -4.51 -12.65
C GLY A 4 6.38 -5.60 -13.32
N LYS A 5 5.67 -6.44 -12.54
CA LYS A 5 4.77 -7.48 -13.04
C LYS A 5 3.42 -6.89 -13.41
N TYR A 6 2.75 -7.40 -14.44
CA TYR A 6 1.38 -7.00 -14.79
C TYR A 6 0.38 -7.52 -13.77
N ASP A 7 -0.72 -6.79 -13.55
CA ASP A 7 -1.86 -7.37 -12.83
C ASP A 7 -2.46 -8.53 -13.65
N SER A 8 -2.68 -9.67 -13.00
CA SER A 8 -3.20 -10.87 -13.66
C SER A 8 -4.62 -10.70 -14.20
N GLY A 9 -5.47 -9.93 -13.51
CA GLY A 9 -6.82 -9.62 -13.98
C GLY A 9 -6.78 -8.81 -15.27
N TYR A 10 -5.96 -7.76 -15.30
CA TYR A 10 -5.72 -6.98 -16.52
C TYR A 10 -5.09 -7.83 -17.63
N ALA A 11 -4.06 -8.62 -17.33
CA ALA A 11 -3.38 -9.46 -18.32
C ALA A 11 -4.36 -10.44 -18.99
N ALA A 12 -5.30 -11.01 -18.25
CA ALA A 12 -6.32 -11.90 -18.79
C ALA A 12 -7.27 -11.24 -19.79
N THR A 13 -7.34 -9.90 -19.83
CA THR A 13 -8.15 -9.16 -20.83
C THR A 13 -7.42 -8.94 -22.15
N LEU A 14 -6.11 -9.18 -22.21
CA LEU A 14 -5.30 -8.93 -23.40
C LEU A 14 -5.48 -10.06 -24.44
N PRO A 15 -5.37 -9.75 -25.74
CA PRO A 15 -5.34 -10.76 -26.79
C PRO A 15 -4.19 -11.76 -26.58
N VAL A 16 -4.41 -13.02 -26.94
CA VAL A 16 -3.41 -14.11 -26.81
C VAL A 16 -2.09 -13.75 -27.49
N ALA A 17 -2.13 -13.19 -28.69
CA ALA A 17 -0.91 -12.76 -29.41
C ALA A 17 -0.09 -11.72 -28.62
N THR A 18 -0.77 -10.82 -27.91
CA THR A 18 -0.12 -9.82 -27.04
C THR A 18 0.49 -10.50 -25.81
N LEU A 19 -0.23 -11.45 -25.19
CA LEU A 19 0.28 -12.21 -24.05
C LEU A 19 1.52 -13.03 -24.41
N ASP A 20 1.50 -13.72 -25.56
CA ASP A 20 2.63 -14.50 -26.04
C ASP A 20 3.88 -13.63 -26.25
N ALA A 21 3.71 -12.47 -26.89
CA ALA A 21 4.80 -11.52 -27.07
C ALA A 21 5.35 -10.99 -25.74
N LEU A 22 4.48 -10.63 -24.79
CA LEU A 22 4.88 -10.16 -23.46
C LEU A 22 5.66 -11.22 -22.69
N PHE A 23 5.19 -12.47 -22.69
CA PHE A 23 5.83 -13.58 -21.98
C PHE A 23 7.14 -14.01 -22.62
N ALA A 24 7.23 -14.00 -23.96
CA ALA A 24 8.47 -14.21 -24.70
C ALA A 24 9.51 -13.12 -24.38
N ALA A 25 9.07 -11.87 -24.18
CA ALA A 25 9.91 -10.76 -23.73
C ALA A 25 10.29 -10.83 -22.24
N GLY A 26 9.92 -11.88 -21.52
CA GLY A 26 10.25 -12.06 -20.10
C GLY A 26 9.30 -11.36 -19.13
N SER A 27 8.24 -10.71 -19.61
CA SER A 27 7.21 -10.12 -18.74
C SER A 27 6.53 -11.21 -17.93
N ARG A 28 6.09 -10.84 -16.72
CA ARG A 28 5.37 -11.73 -15.81
C ARG A 28 4.12 -11.01 -15.30
N SER A 29 3.15 -11.78 -14.85
CA SER A 29 1.96 -11.26 -14.17
C SER A 29 1.92 -11.72 -12.71
N SER A 30 1.17 -11.01 -11.89
CA SER A 30 0.87 -11.37 -10.51
C SER A 30 -0.52 -10.90 -10.12
N ILE A 31 -1.15 -11.62 -9.19
CA ILE A 31 -2.36 -11.13 -8.53
C ILE A 31 -1.99 -9.90 -7.71
N THR A 32 -2.71 -8.80 -7.94
CA THR A 32 -2.58 -7.59 -7.12
C THR A 32 -3.73 -7.47 -6.13
N HIS A 33 -3.42 -6.89 -4.99
CA HIS A 33 -4.37 -6.55 -3.93
C HIS A 33 -4.31 -5.05 -3.68
N LEU A 34 -5.42 -4.52 -3.20
CA LEU A 34 -5.50 -3.17 -2.67
C LEU A 34 -5.07 -3.20 -1.19
N ALA A 35 -3.93 -2.59 -0.90
CA ALA A 35 -3.35 -2.46 0.43
C ALA A 35 -3.68 -1.08 0.98
N HIS A 36 -4.17 -1.00 2.22
CA HIS A 36 -4.39 0.28 2.88
C HIS A 36 -3.09 0.70 3.58
N ILE A 37 -2.70 1.98 3.49
CA ILE A 37 -1.56 2.53 4.22
C ILE A 37 -1.91 2.56 5.71
N PHE A 38 -3.10 3.10 6.02
CA PHE A 38 -3.71 3.02 7.34
C PHE A 38 -4.93 2.10 7.29
N PRO A 39 -4.94 1.00 8.07
CA PRO A 39 -5.98 -0.02 7.96
C PRO A 39 -7.33 0.46 8.50
N SER A 40 -8.42 -0.02 7.91
CA SER A 40 -9.78 0.40 8.28
C SER A 40 -10.22 0.00 9.69
N PHE A 41 -9.64 -1.06 10.27
CA PHE A 41 -9.95 -1.41 11.65
C PHE A 41 -9.42 -0.39 12.66
N ALA A 42 -8.44 0.44 12.28
CA ALA A 42 -7.97 1.53 13.13
C ALA A 42 -9.06 2.60 13.32
N SER A 43 -9.97 2.79 12.36
CA SER A 43 -11.13 3.69 12.49
C SER A 43 -12.41 3.03 13.03
N MET A 44 -12.53 1.69 12.99
CA MET A 44 -13.71 0.92 13.45
C MET A 44 -13.98 0.90 14.97
N GLY A 45 -13.51 1.88 15.73
CA GLY A 45 -13.71 1.99 17.18
C GLY A 45 -13.94 3.41 17.68
N LEU A 46 -14.08 4.39 16.78
CA LEU A 46 -14.17 5.80 17.12
C LEU A 46 -15.60 6.30 17.29
N ASN A 47 -16.60 5.41 17.34
CA ASN A 47 -17.95 5.82 17.68
C ASN A 47 -17.97 6.22 19.17
N PRO A 48 -18.13 7.52 19.50
CA PRO A 48 -18.07 7.99 20.88
C PRO A 48 -19.26 7.50 21.72
N GLU A 49 -20.29 6.93 21.09
CA GLU A 49 -21.51 6.47 21.76
C GLU A 49 -21.40 5.08 22.42
N VAL A 50 -20.28 4.36 22.27
CA VAL A 50 -20.07 3.05 22.91
C VAL A 50 -18.78 3.06 23.73
N GLU A 51 -18.76 3.89 24.77
CA GLU A 51 -17.78 3.81 25.86
C GLU A 51 -17.73 2.38 26.43
N GLY A 52 -16.53 1.78 26.50
CA GLY A 52 -16.30 0.49 27.18
C GLY A 52 -15.95 -0.72 26.30
N GLN A 53 -15.81 -0.56 24.97
CA GLN A 53 -15.35 -1.66 24.11
C GLN A 53 -13.81 -1.73 24.05
N PRO A 54 -13.18 -2.92 24.21
CA PRO A 54 -11.71 -3.08 24.14
C PRO A 54 -11.07 -2.56 22.84
N LYS A 55 -11.86 -2.53 21.76
CA LYS A 55 -11.43 -2.09 20.42
C LYS A 55 -11.21 -0.57 20.32
N SER A 56 -11.93 0.25 21.08
CA SER A 56 -11.76 1.72 21.02
C SER A 56 -10.44 2.19 21.64
N HIS A 57 -9.99 1.53 22.71
CA HIS A 57 -8.72 1.82 23.37
C HIS A 57 -7.50 1.42 22.52
N TYR A 58 -7.62 0.33 21.75
CA TYR A 58 -6.56 -0.09 20.82
C TYR A 58 -6.41 0.93 19.68
N SER A 59 -7.52 1.32 19.06
CA SER A 59 -7.55 2.34 18.01
C SER A 59 -6.98 3.68 18.49
N SER A 60 -7.40 4.17 19.65
CA SER A 60 -6.90 5.45 20.19
C SER A 60 -5.39 5.42 20.46
N THR A 61 -4.85 4.29 20.93
CA THR A 61 -3.40 4.12 21.16
C THR A 61 -2.63 4.14 19.84
N VAL A 62 -3.11 3.42 18.82
CA VAL A 62 -2.48 3.40 17.48
C VAL A 62 -2.45 4.80 16.87
N TRP A 63 -3.55 5.55 16.94
CA TRP A 63 -3.60 6.92 16.45
C TRP A 63 -2.72 7.88 17.24
N GLY A 64 -2.64 7.72 18.56
CA GLY A 64 -1.71 8.50 19.40
C GLY A 64 -0.26 8.31 18.95
N ILE A 65 0.14 7.06 18.70
CA ILE A 65 1.49 6.74 18.19
C ILE A 65 1.72 7.39 16.83
N ILE A 66 0.80 7.24 15.87
CA ILE A 66 0.96 7.83 14.54
C ILE A 66 1.06 9.35 14.61
N ASN A 67 0.22 10.01 15.42
CA ASN A 67 0.29 11.45 15.61
C ASN A 67 1.63 11.89 16.22
N CYS A 68 2.18 11.13 17.18
CA CYS A 68 3.47 11.45 17.79
C CYS A 68 4.65 11.29 16.82
N PHE A 69 4.65 10.29 15.95
CA PHE A 69 5.78 9.97 15.09
C PHE A 69 5.69 10.56 13.69
N ALA A 70 4.49 10.60 13.11
CA ALA A 70 4.26 11.09 11.75
C ALA A 70 3.78 12.54 11.72
N HIS A 71 3.35 13.10 12.86
CA HIS A 71 2.69 14.41 12.94
C HIS A 71 1.47 14.53 12.01
N ILE A 72 0.83 13.39 11.72
CA ILE A 72 -0.39 13.30 10.92
C ILE A 72 -1.57 13.15 11.87
N ASN A 73 -2.55 14.05 11.76
CA ASN A 73 -3.82 13.90 12.45
C ASN A 73 -4.74 12.97 11.63
N VAL A 74 -4.54 11.67 11.79
CA VAL A 74 -5.24 10.68 10.96
C VAL A 74 -6.76 10.72 11.14
N LEU A 75 -7.26 11.19 12.29
CA LEU A 75 -8.69 11.35 12.54
C LEU A 75 -9.30 12.46 11.68
N GLU A 76 -8.56 13.51 11.35
CA GLU A 76 -9.06 14.55 10.44
C GLU A 76 -8.98 14.10 8.98
N GLU A 77 -7.94 13.36 8.61
CA GLU A 77 -7.66 13.00 7.22
C GLU A 77 -8.38 11.73 6.75
N LEU A 78 -8.58 10.73 7.62
CA LEU A 78 -9.01 9.38 7.24
C LEU A 78 -10.23 8.86 8.02
N ASP A 79 -10.98 9.73 8.70
CA ASP A 79 -12.20 9.30 9.41
C ASP A 79 -13.36 8.95 8.47
N GLY A 80 -14.16 7.99 8.91
CA GLY A 80 -15.33 7.50 8.20
C GLY A 80 -15.03 7.07 6.76
N PRO A 81 -15.74 7.59 5.74
CA PRO A 81 -15.52 7.22 4.34
C PRO A 81 -14.12 7.52 3.80
N GLN A 82 -13.39 8.47 4.41
CA GLN A 82 -12.06 8.88 3.93
C GLN A 82 -11.00 7.78 4.14
N ILE A 83 -11.26 6.79 4.98
CA ILE A 83 -10.38 5.62 5.16
C ILE A 83 -10.20 4.82 3.86
N HIS A 84 -11.18 4.89 2.94
CA HIS A 84 -11.15 4.28 1.62
C HIS A 84 -10.72 5.26 0.52
N SER A 85 -10.16 6.41 0.90
CA SER A 85 -9.61 7.38 -0.04
C SER A 85 -8.50 6.74 -0.89
N ILE A 86 -8.44 7.12 -2.16
CA ILE A 86 -7.38 6.66 -3.07
C ILE A 86 -5.97 7.05 -2.57
N SER A 87 -5.88 8.12 -1.76
CA SER A 87 -4.64 8.57 -1.13
C SER A 87 -4.17 7.63 0.00
N ASN A 88 -5.04 6.77 0.53
CA ASN A 88 -4.73 5.82 1.60
C ASN A 88 -4.54 4.38 1.09
N VAL A 89 -4.45 4.18 -0.23
CA VAL A 89 -4.38 2.82 -0.79
C VAL A 89 -3.26 2.69 -1.81
N LEU A 90 -2.65 1.50 -1.84
CA LEU A 90 -1.62 1.10 -2.78
C LEU A 90 -2.05 -0.19 -3.47
N THR A 91 -1.83 -0.29 -4.78
CA THR A 91 -1.95 -1.56 -5.49
C THR A 91 -0.61 -2.30 -5.43
N LEU A 92 -0.58 -3.41 -4.70
CA LEU A 92 0.62 -4.23 -4.47
C LEU A 92 0.36 -5.67 -4.93
N SER A 93 1.39 -6.37 -5.41
CA SER A 93 1.29 -7.84 -5.59
C SER A 93 1.03 -8.51 -4.24
N ALA A 94 0.35 -9.66 -4.22
CA ALA A 94 -0.01 -10.36 -2.98
C ALA A 94 1.17 -10.53 -1.98
N ASN A 95 2.36 -10.89 -2.45
CA ASN A 95 3.56 -11.01 -1.61
C ASN A 95 3.98 -9.67 -0.99
N MET A 96 4.07 -8.62 -1.81
CA MET A 96 4.42 -7.27 -1.35
C MET A 96 3.40 -6.70 -0.37
N HIS A 97 2.11 -6.97 -0.57
CA HIS A 97 1.06 -6.59 0.38
C HIS A 97 1.29 -7.27 1.73
N ASN A 98 1.55 -8.58 1.76
CA ASN A 98 1.85 -9.27 3.00
C ASN A 98 3.08 -8.72 3.71
N LEU A 99 4.15 -8.41 2.98
CA LEU A 99 5.37 -7.81 3.56
C LEU A 99 5.09 -6.42 4.14
N PHE A 100 4.26 -5.62 3.45
CA PHE A 100 3.87 -4.29 3.88
C PHE A 100 3.03 -4.34 5.17
N ASP A 101 2.00 -5.19 5.23
CA ASP A 101 1.14 -5.36 6.41
C ASP A 101 1.90 -5.79 7.66
N ASN A 102 2.97 -6.59 7.48
CA ASN A 102 3.81 -7.07 8.56
C ASN A 102 4.99 -6.13 8.88
N LEU A 103 5.01 -4.92 8.31
CA LEU A 103 6.08 -3.93 8.49
C LEU A 103 7.48 -4.45 8.12
N MET A 104 7.55 -5.44 7.24
CA MET A 104 8.80 -5.99 6.71
C MET A 104 9.26 -5.23 5.47
N LEU A 105 8.39 -4.44 4.85
CA LEU A 105 8.65 -3.58 3.71
C LEU A 105 7.99 -2.22 3.92
N TRP A 106 8.68 -1.14 3.56
CA TRP A 106 8.15 0.23 3.64
C TRP A 106 8.70 1.10 2.51
N PHE A 107 8.14 2.31 2.40
CA PHE A 107 8.51 3.29 1.40
C PHE A 107 9.09 4.52 2.10
N GLU A 108 10.30 4.93 1.73
CA GLU A 108 10.95 6.16 2.21
C GLU A 108 10.92 7.21 1.12
N GLU A 109 10.44 8.41 1.42
CA GLU A 109 10.41 9.50 0.45
C GLU A 109 11.82 9.86 -0.04
N VAL A 110 11.97 10.09 -1.33
CA VAL A 110 13.19 10.62 -1.92
C VAL A 110 13.20 12.14 -1.75
N PRO A 111 14.20 12.71 -1.05
CA PRO A 111 14.26 14.15 -0.81
C PRO A 111 14.17 14.95 -2.12
N ASN A 112 13.33 16.00 -2.11
CA ASN A 112 13.14 16.92 -3.22
C ASN A 112 12.61 16.27 -4.52
N THR A 113 12.10 15.04 -4.47
CA THR A 113 11.58 14.33 -5.65
C THR A 113 10.15 13.87 -5.39
N PRO A 114 9.14 14.66 -5.78
CA PRO A 114 7.74 14.36 -5.50
C PRO A 114 7.32 12.96 -5.96
N ASN A 115 6.47 12.32 -5.16
CA ASN A 115 5.89 10.99 -5.41
C ASN A 115 6.91 9.87 -5.68
N SER A 116 8.16 10.07 -5.28
CA SER A 116 9.24 9.10 -5.50
C SER A 116 9.72 8.55 -4.17
N TYR A 117 9.88 7.23 -4.12
CA TYR A 117 10.15 6.51 -2.89
C TYR A 117 11.21 5.44 -3.09
N HIS A 118 12.07 5.27 -2.09
CA HIS A 118 12.89 4.08 -1.94
C HIS A 118 12.08 2.97 -1.26
N ILE A 119 12.12 1.79 -1.85
CA ILE A 119 11.54 0.58 -1.29
C ILE A 119 12.59 -0.02 -0.36
N CYS A 120 12.26 0.00 0.93
CA CYS A 120 13.11 -0.45 2.01
C CYS A 120 12.51 -1.70 2.66
N SER A 121 13.34 -2.46 3.36
CA SER A 121 12.93 -3.69 4.01
C SER A 121 13.83 -4.05 5.18
N SER A 122 13.28 -4.79 6.14
CA SER A 122 14.01 -5.30 7.31
C SER A 122 15.08 -6.32 6.93
N HIS A 123 14.89 -7.05 5.82
CA HIS A 123 15.87 -8.01 5.30
C HIS A 123 15.93 -7.98 3.77
N LEU A 124 17.15 -8.09 3.22
CA LEU A 124 17.37 -8.06 1.77
C LEU A 124 16.63 -9.15 0.99
N ILE A 125 16.32 -10.28 1.64
CA ILE A 125 15.59 -11.40 1.02
C ILE A 125 14.20 -10.99 0.54
N TYR A 126 13.55 -10.03 1.20
CA TYR A 126 12.21 -9.56 0.85
C TYR A 126 12.20 -8.65 -0.38
N LEU A 127 13.37 -8.14 -0.80
CA LEU A 127 13.52 -7.31 -1.99
C LEU A 127 13.84 -8.12 -3.25
N GLY A 128 13.90 -9.46 -3.19
CA GLY A 128 14.25 -10.30 -4.34
C GLY A 128 13.31 -10.15 -5.54
N ASP A 129 12.04 -9.83 -5.28
CA ASP A 129 11.01 -9.60 -6.31
C ASP A 129 10.90 -8.13 -6.75
N VAL A 130 11.75 -7.24 -6.24
CA VAL A 130 11.72 -5.79 -6.51
C VAL A 130 12.87 -5.45 -7.45
N PRO A 131 12.63 -5.34 -8.77
CA PRO A 131 13.69 -5.14 -9.75
C PRO A 131 14.33 -3.75 -9.67
N ASN A 132 13.58 -2.75 -9.23
CA ASN A 132 14.07 -1.40 -8.98
C ASN A 132 13.58 -0.93 -7.61
N ARG A 133 14.51 -0.51 -6.75
CA ARG A 133 14.18 -0.01 -5.41
C ARG A 133 13.71 1.43 -5.42
N LEU A 134 13.83 2.15 -6.52
CA LEU A 134 13.27 3.48 -6.70
C LEU A 134 11.95 3.35 -7.48
N VAL A 135 10.85 3.79 -6.87
CA VAL A 135 9.53 3.82 -7.50
C VAL A 135 9.00 5.25 -7.51
N THR A 136 8.43 5.66 -8.65
CA THR A 136 7.69 6.92 -8.75
C THR A 136 6.22 6.59 -9.01
N PHE A 137 5.34 7.04 -8.12
CA PHE A 137 3.90 6.94 -8.31
C PHE A 137 3.42 8.12 -9.15
N THR A 138 2.66 7.82 -10.20
CA THR A 138 2.04 8.85 -11.04
C THR A 138 0.54 8.73 -10.92
N THR A 139 -0.12 9.76 -10.40
CA THR A 139 -1.57 9.87 -10.44
C THR A 139 -1.97 10.43 -11.80
N LYS A 140 -2.74 9.67 -12.59
CA LYS A 140 -3.30 10.14 -13.87
C LYS A 140 -4.67 10.82 -13.73
N TYR A 141 -5.13 11.06 -12.51
CA TYR A 141 -6.44 11.64 -12.25
C TYR A 141 -6.28 13.02 -11.62
N ARG A 142 -6.72 14.04 -12.37
CA ARG A 142 -7.01 15.40 -11.93
C ARG A 142 -8.47 15.68 -12.22
#